data_AF-A0A3N5JJK2-F1
#
_entry.id   AF-A0A3N5JJK2-F1
#
_cell.length_a   1.000
_cell.length_b   1.000
_cell.length_c   1.000
_cell.angle_alpha   90.00
_cell.angle_beta   90.00
_cell.angle_gamma   90.00
#
_symmetry.space_group_name_H-M   'P 1'
#
loop_
_entity.id
_entity.type
_entity.pdbx_description
1 polymer ?
#
loop_
_entity_poly.entity_id
_entity_poly.type
_entity_poly.pdbx_seq_one_letter_code
_entity_poly.pdbx_strand_id
1 'polypeptide(L)'
;MKKIFIFYLLFSGIVSGRQIVVPTDKLRTIQSGIDAAQMGDTVVVKPGIYHESIKMSIIPRPNSGGGPGITLASFYIYHRDADYIGKTIIQGLSGKPAIKIEQFMYNVYHTLLGFSIENSSSGLALLEAKVHLENMVFKNNEKAVGASITVLTMKNVLICQNSQALRNYSVHQVLENVVIIDNKESISTVDFGRITLKNCTIANNHSPIQFNYYRSRLECYNSILWNKSAVEIAFLYDQQWELEVADSCFFGNSCVKNGFSGISFVIGKPPIMWLTGNL
;
A
#
# COMPACT_ATOMS: atom_id res chain seq x y z
N MET A 1 -41.30 19.66 26.58
CA MET A 1 -40.15 19.36 27.48
C MET A 1 -39.60 17.98 27.13
N LYS A 2 -38.56 17.88 26.29
CA LYS A 2 -37.91 16.61 25.94
C LYS A 2 -36.64 16.48 26.79
N LYS A 3 -36.61 15.49 27.68
CA LYS A 3 -35.47 15.18 28.55
C LYS A 3 -34.34 14.61 27.69
N ILE A 4 -33.22 15.34 27.60
CA ILE A 4 -31.99 14.84 26.97
C ILE A 4 -31.29 13.95 28.01
N PHE A 5 -31.23 12.65 27.73
CA PHE A 5 -30.38 11.71 28.47
C PHE A 5 -28.97 11.80 27.90
N ILE A 6 -28.02 12.35 28.68
CA ILE A 6 -26.59 12.28 28.40
C ILE A 6 -26.09 10.94 28.95
N PHE A 7 -25.74 10.01 28.06
CA PHE A 7 -25.05 8.77 28.43
C PHE A 7 -23.55 9.07 28.57
N TYR A 8 -23.04 9.07 29.80
CA TYR A 8 -21.60 8.98 30.06
C TYR A 8 -21.17 7.53 29.84
N LEU A 9 -20.57 7.26 28.68
CA LEU A 9 -19.91 5.98 28.41
C LEU A 9 -18.50 6.05 29.00
N LEU A 10 -18.32 5.46 30.18
CA LEU A 10 -17.01 5.26 30.81
C LEU A 10 -16.22 4.25 29.96
N PHE A 11 -15.36 4.76 29.07
CA PHE A 11 -14.40 3.94 28.34
C PHE A 11 -13.23 3.59 29.26
N SER A 12 -13.38 2.54 30.07
CA SER A 12 -12.26 1.95 30.81
C SER A 12 -11.41 1.10 29.85
N GLY A 13 -10.37 1.71 29.28
CA GLY A 13 -9.40 1.03 28.43
C GLY A 13 -8.76 1.94 27.39
N ILE A 14 -8.25 3.11 27.79
CA ILE A 14 -7.49 3.98 26.90
C ILE A 14 -6.08 3.37 26.76
N VAL A 15 -5.88 2.47 25.80
CA VAL A 15 -4.55 2.38 25.17
C VAL A 15 -4.48 3.54 24.18
N SER A 16 -4.25 4.75 24.69
CA SER A 16 -3.92 5.89 23.84
C SER A 16 -2.42 5.88 23.68
N GLY A 17 -1.97 5.69 22.45
CA GLY A 17 -0.61 6.08 22.10
C GLY A 17 -0.41 7.57 22.33
N ARG A 18 0.81 7.94 22.65
CA ARG A 18 1.25 9.33 22.73
C ARG A 18 1.43 9.89 21.32
N GLN A 19 1.19 11.20 21.18
CA GLN A 19 1.60 11.94 19.98
C GLN A 19 3.01 12.50 20.16
N ILE A 20 3.88 12.21 19.20
CA ILE A 20 5.28 12.64 19.16
C ILE A 20 5.43 13.50 17.91
N VAL A 21 5.49 14.82 18.11
CA VAL A 21 5.61 15.76 16.98
C VAL A 21 7.08 15.91 16.60
N VAL A 22 7.37 15.84 15.30
CA VAL A 22 8.71 16.08 14.72
C VAL A 22 8.64 17.05 13.53
N PRO A 23 9.66 17.89 13.31
CA PRO A 23 10.80 18.12 14.18
C PRO A 23 10.48 19.01 15.40
N THR A 24 11.28 18.86 16.45
CA THR A 24 11.40 19.72 17.63
C THR A 24 12.90 19.95 17.93
N ASP A 25 13.21 20.77 18.94
CA ASP A 25 14.59 21.01 19.35
C ASP A 25 15.34 19.73 19.77
N LYS A 26 14.61 18.75 20.33
CA LYS A 26 15.14 17.47 20.81
C LYS A 26 15.03 16.34 19.78
N LEU A 27 13.97 16.34 18.96
CA LEU A 27 13.70 15.31 17.96
C LEU A 27 13.74 15.95 16.58
N ARG A 28 14.92 16.01 15.97
CA ARG A 28 15.15 16.78 14.73
C ARG A 28 14.82 16.02 13.44
N THR A 29 14.65 14.71 13.52
CA THR A 29 14.41 13.83 12.36
C THR A 29 13.18 12.96 12.58
N ILE A 30 12.60 12.44 11.49
CA ILE A 30 11.51 11.47 11.58
C ILE A 30 11.98 10.22 12.32
N GLN A 31 13.20 9.74 12.01
CA GLN A 31 13.78 8.60 12.71
C GLN A 31 13.84 8.81 14.23
N SER A 32 14.27 10.00 14.71
CA SER A 32 14.31 10.27 16.15
C SER A 32 12.93 10.24 16.81
N GLY A 33 11.88 10.62 16.08
CA GLY A 33 10.50 10.48 16.55
C GLY A 33 10.06 9.02 16.67
N ILE A 34 10.44 8.19 15.69
CA ILE A 34 10.19 6.74 15.70
C ILE A 34 10.97 6.06 16.82
N ASP A 35 12.24 6.43 17.03
CA ASP A 35 13.10 5.87 18.09
C ASP A 35 12.54 6.17 19.49
N ALA A 36 11.82 7.30 19.63
CA ALA A 36 11.15 7.69 20.87
C ALA A 36 9.74 7.08 21.03
N ALA A 37 9.20 6.43 20.00
CA ALA A 37 7.84 5.91 19.95
C ALA A 37 7.73 4.50 20.54
N GLN A 38 6.56 4.20 21.09
CA GLN A 38 6.16 2.88 21.55
C GLN A 38 4.95 2.36 20.75
N MET A 39 4.55 1.11 20.98
CA MET A 39 3.37 0.56 20.32
C MET A 39 2.14 1.41 20.62
N GLY A 40 1.37 1.71 19.57
CA GLY A 40 0.20 2.58 19.62
C GLY A 40 0.52 4.07 19.42
N ASP A 41 1.77 4.51 19.61
CA ASP A 41 2.15 5.92 19.47
C ASP A 41 1.96 6.42 18.03
N THR A 42 1.70 7.73 17.92
CA THR A 42 1.65 8.44 16.65
C THR A 42 2.82 9.40 16.54
N VAL A 43 3.69 9.21 15.55
CA VAL A 43 4.71 10.18 15.17
C VAL A 43 4.09 11.14 14.15
N VAL A 44 3.94 12.41 14.52
CA VAL A 44 3.31 13.43 13.70
C VAL A 44 4.36 14.36 13.11
N VAL A 45 4.48 14.36 11.79
CA VAL A 45 5.51 15.07 11.03
C VAL A 45 4.95 16.40 10.52
N LYS A 46 5.63 17.50 10.87
CA LYS A 46 5.32 18.84 10.34
C LYS A 46 5.61 18.92 8.83
N PRO A 47 4.99 19.84 8.08
CA PRO A 47 5.39 20.15 6.72
C PRO A 47 6.88 20.37 6.57
N GLY A 48 7.46 19.85 5.49
CA GLY A 48 8.89 19.89 5.20
C GLY A 48 9.31 18.83 4.18
N ILE A 49 10.56 18.95 3.72
CA ILE A 49 11.22 17.93 2.89
C ILE A 49 12.24 17.22 3.78
N TYR A 50 12.10 15.90 3.90
CA TYR A 50 12.89 15.07 4.79
C TYR A 50 13.76 14.13 3.97
N HIS A 51 15.06 14.40 3.93
CA HIS A 51 16.06 13.56 3.27
C HIS A 51 16.52 12.45 4.22
N GLU A 52 15.73 11.39 4.33
CA GLU A 52 15.95 10.31 5.30
C GLU A 52 15.79 8.93 4.65
N SER A 53 16.39 7.92 5.27
CA SER A 53 16.09 6.50 5.02
C SER A 53 15.62 5.90 6.34
N ILE A 54 14.30 5.92 6.53
CA ILE A 54 13.64 5.64 7.79
C ILE A 54 13.54 4.13 7.98
N LYS A 55 13.80 3.66 9.19
CA LYS A 55 13.59 2.28 9.62
C LYS A 55 12.51 2.26 10.68
N MET A 56 11.46 1.48 10.44
CA MET A 56 10.38 1.29 11.40
C MET A 56 10.21 -0.21 11.69
N SER A 57 10.42 -0.57 12.96
CA SER A 57 10.23 -1.92 13.49
C SER A 57 9.98 -1.78 14.98
N ILE A 58 9.05 -2.56 15.55
CA ILE A 58 8.78 -2.53 16.97
C ILE A 58 8.59 -3.94 17.53
N ILE A 59 9.10 -4.20 18.72
CA ILE A 59 8.95 -5.50 19.37
C ILE A 59 7.77 -5.42 20.34
N PRO A 60 6.71 -6.23 20.15
CA PRO A 60 5.61 -6.29 21.10
C PRO A 60 6.03 -6.81 22.46
N ARG A 61 5.29 -6.41 23.49
CA ARG A 61 5.43 -7.02 24.82
C ARG A 61 5.14 -8.53 24.70
N PRO A 62 5.91 -9.39 25.40
CA PRO A 62 5.62 -10.82 25.45
C PRO A 62 4.16 -11.08 25.81
N ASN A 63 3.52 -12.04 25.15
CA ASN A 63 2.13 -12.45 25.37
C ASN A 63 1.06 -11.37 25.08
N SER A 64 1.40 -10.26 24.41
CA SER A 64 0.42 -9.23 24.04
C SER A 64 -0.54 -9.63 22.91
N GLY A 65 -0.23 -10.68 22.14
CA GLY A 65 -1.00 -11.06 20.96
C GLY A 65 -0.89 -10.08 19.78
N GLY A 66 0.00 -9.07 19.89
CA GLY A 66 0.15 -8.00 18.91
C GLY A 66 -0.72 -6.79 19.19
N GLY A 67 -0.99 -5.98 18.16
CA GLY A 67 -1.81 -4.77 18.28
C GLY A 67 -1.37 -3.62 17.37
N PRO A 68 -1.88 -2.40 17.62
CA PRO A 68 -1.47 -1.24 16.86
C PRO A 68 0.04 -1.00 17.04
N GLY A 69 0.75 -0.89 15.93
CA GLY A 69 2.14 -0.47 15.89
C GLY A 69 2.27 1.04 15.99
N ILE A 70 3.27 1.58 15.32
CA ILE A 70 3.44 3.04 15.20
C ILE A 70 2.57 3.55 14.05
N THR A 71 1.85 4.64 14.31
CA THR A 71 1.26 5.48 13.24
C THR A 71 2.24 6.59 12.89
N LEU A 72 2.75 6.59 11.65
CA LEU A 72 3.50 7.71 11.11
C LEU A 72 2.53 8.57 10.31
N ALA A 73 2.33 9.82 10.70
CA ALA A 73 1.34 10.70 10.08
C ALA A 73 1.90 12.09 9.81
N SER A 74 1.48 12.75 8.73
CA SER A 74 1.69 14.19 8.57
C SER A 74 0.61 14.99 9.29
N PHE A 75 0.71 16.32 9.23
CA PHE A 75 -0.33 17.24 9.73
C PHE A 75 -1.69 17.10 9.03
N TYR A 76 -1.78 16.32 7.94
CA TYR A 76 -3.05 15.89 7.35
C TYR A 76 -3.98 15.25 8.39
N ILE A 77 -3.44 14.56 9.41
CA ILE A 77 -4.22 13.89 10.46
C ILE A 77 -5.16 14.84 11.22
N TYR A 78 -4.75 16.09 11.41
CA TYR A 78 -5.54 17.09 12.14
C TYR A 78 -6.45 17.91 11.23
N HIS A 79 -5.96 18.26 10.04
CA HIS A 79 -6.60 19.26 9.20
C HIS A 79 -7.47 18.66 8.09
N ARG A 80 -7.21 17.41 7.69
CA ARG A 80 -7.85 16.74 6.54
C ARG A 80 -7.77 17.54 5.24
N ASP A 81 -6.74 18.37 5.15
CA ASP A 81 -6.42 19.19 3.98
C ASP A 81 -5.29 18.53 3.19
N ALA A 82 -5.60 18.15 1.94
CA ALA A 82 -4.69 17.44 1.05
C ALA A 82 -3.40 18.21 0.76
N ASP A 83 -3.37 19.53 0.97
CA ASP A 83 -2.15 20.34 0.89
C ASP A 83 -1.04 19.81 1.80
N TYR A 84 -1.38 19.28 2.98
CA TYR A 84 -0.40 18.74 3.91
C TYR A 84 0.32 17.50 3.38
N ILE A 85 -0.29 16.77 2.45
CA ILE A 85 0.31 15.61 1.78
C ILE A 85 1.46 16.08 0.88
N GLY A 86 1.18 17.03 -0.02
CA GLY A 86 2.18 17.60 -0.93
C GLY A 86 3.25 18.45 -0.23
N LYS A 87 2.98 18.95 0.98
CA LYS A 87 3.92 19.75 1.78
C LYS A 87 4.75 18.91 2.76
N THR A 88 4.47 17.61 2.90
CA THR A 88 5.24 16.70 3.79
C THR A 88 5.86 15.60 2.95
N ILE A 89 7.07 15.87 2.44
CA ILE A 89 7.76 15.03 1.46
C ILE A 89 8.86 14.25 2.16
N ILE A 90 8.83 12.92 2.06
CA ILE A 90 9.94 12.06 2.45
C ILE A 90 10.71 11.70 1.19
N GLN A 91 11.92 12.23 1.08
CA GLN A 91 12.79 11.98 -0.07
C GLN A 91 13.87 10.96 0.32
N GLY A 92 13.88 9.81 -0.36
CA GLY A 92 14.84 8.76 -0.06
C GLY A 92 16.29 9.18 -0.33
N LEU A 93 17.22 8.56 0.39
CA LEU A 93 18.64 8.69 0.11
C LEU A 93 19.04 7.84 -1.10
N SER A 94 20.07 8.27 -1.83
CA SER A 94 20.55 7.56 -3.03
C SER A 94 20.79 6.07 -2.76
N GLY A 95 20.19 5.21 -3.59
CA GLY A 95 20.28 3.75 -3.50
C GLY A 95 19.54 3.12 -2.30
N LYS A 96 18.86 3.91 -1.46
CA LYS A 96 18.19 3.43 -0.25
C LYS A 96 16.66 3.62 -0.32
N PRO A 97 15.89 2.76 0.36
CA PRO A 97 14.47 2.98 0.51
C PRO A 97 14.20 4.24 1.34
N ALA A 98 13.12 4.97 1.04
CA ALA A 98 12.68 6.09 1.86
C ALA A 98 12.18 5.60 3.23
N ILE A 99 11.37 4.54 3.26
CA ILE A 99 10.96 3.87 4.49
C ILE A 99 11.10 2.36 4.33
N LYS A 100 11.80 1.73 5.29
CA LYS A 100 11.91 0.29 5.43
C LYS A 100 11.14 -0.18 6.67
N ILE A 101 10.26 -1.16 6.49
CA ILE A 101 9.48 -1.79 7.57
C ILE A 101 9.74 -3.29 7.55
N GLU A 102 10.34 -3.79 8.63
CA GLU A 102 10.62 -5.23 8.82
C GLU A 102 10.05 -5.66 10.17
N GLN A 103 9.07 -6.56 10.15
CA GLN A 103 8.23 -6.85 11.32
C GLN A 103 7.97 -8.35 11.53
N PHE A 104 9.04 -9.15 11.43
CA PHE A 104 9.08 -10.61 11.52
C PHE A 104 8.11 -11.24 12.53
N MET A 105 7.07 -11.90 12.00
CA MET A 105 6.12 -12.75 12.75
C MET A 105 5.40 -12.09 13.96
N TYR A 106 5.33 -10.76 14.00
CA TYR A 106 4.55 -10.07 15.02
C TYR A 106 3.21 -9.62 14.45
N ASN A 107 2.13 -9.78 15.23
CA ASN A 107 0.80 -9.32 14.86
C ASN A 107 0.66 -7.79 15.07
N VAL A 108 1.56 -7.01 14.48
CA VAL A 108 1.66 -5.55 14.63
C VAL A 108 1.21 -4.85 13.37
N TYR A 109 0.38 -3.82 13.53
CA TYR A 109 -0.22 -3.08 12.42
C TYR A 109 0.29 -1.64 12.40
N HIS A 110 1.15 -1.31 11.43
CA HIS A 110 1.63 0.06 11.23
C HIS A 110 0.69 0.83 10.31
N THR A 111 0.58 2.14 10.53
CA THR A 111 -0.18 3.04 9.65
C THR A 111 0.71 4.16 9.16
N LEU A 112 0.69 4.44 7.85
CA LEU A 112 1.30 5.62 7.25
C LEU A 112 0.19 6.49 6.65
N LEU A 113 0.20 7.77 7.02
CA LEU A 113 -0.89 8.70 6.71
C LEU A 113 -0.38 10.04 6.20
N GLY A 114 -0.77 10.44 5.00
CA GLY A 114 -0.68 11.83 4.57
C GLY A 114 0.68 12.30 4.07
N PHE A 115 1.48 11.48 3.40
CA PHE A 115 2.80 11.88 2.88
C PHE A 115 2.90 11.79 1.36
N SER A 116 3.80 12.59 0.80
CA SER A 116 4.45 12.30 -0.49
C SER A 116 5.79 11.59 -0.26
N ILE A 117 6.04 10.50 -0.98
CA ILE A 117 7.30 9.76 -0.95
C ILE A 117 7.94 9.79 -2.34
N GLU A 118 9.15 10.35 -2.42
CA GLU A 118 9.77 10.72 -3.68
C GLU A 118 11.25 10.33 -3.82
N ASN A 119 11.68 10.16 -5.07
CA ASN A 119 13.08 10.04 -5.50
C ASN A 119 13.91 9.03 -4.69
N SER A 120 13.35 7.84 -4.45
CA SER A 120 13.99 6.76 -3.70
C SER A 120 14.18 5.49 -4.54
N SER A 121 15.09 4.61 -4.13
CA SER A 121 15.20 3.27 -4.76
C SER A 121 13.98 2.40 -4.44
N SER A 122 13.34 2.64 -3.29
CA SER A 122 12.03 2.11 -2.96
C SER A 122 11.29 3.08 -2.05
N GLY A 123 10.09 3.51 -2.41
CA GLY A 123 9.29 4.39 -1.56
C GLY A 123 9.01 3.70 -0.23
N LEU A 124 8.40 2.53 -0.29
CA LEU A 124 8.34 1.58 0.83
C LEU A 124 9.03 0.26 0.46
N ALA A 125 9.87 -0.23 1.37
CA ALA A 125 10.38 -1.60 1.35
C ALA A 125 9.82 -2.34 2.58
N LEU A 126 8.87 -3.25 2.34
CA LEU A 126 8.13 -3.97 3.38
C LEU A 126 8.52 -5.45 3.37
N LEU A 127 8.84 -5.98 4.55
CA LEU A 127 9.15 -7.38 4.75
C LEU A 127 8.44 -7.90 6.00
N GLU A 128 7.65 -8.96 5.84
CA GLU A 128 6.96 -9.64 6.93
C GLU A 128 6.14 -8.68 7.82
N ALA A 129 5.48 -7.69 7.22
CA ALA A 129 4.79 -6.64 7.95
C ALA A 129 3.27 -6.64 7.72
N LYS A 130 2.55 -5.90 8.57
CA LYS A 130 1.16 -5.50 8.31
C LYS A 130 1.07 -3.98 8.30
N VAL A 131 0.69 -3.41 7.16
CA VAL A 131 0.75 -1.97 6.93
C VAL A 131 -0.54 -1.47 6.30
N HIS A 132 -1.07 -0.39 6.86
CA HIS A 132 -2.13 0.42 6.25
C HIS A 132 -1.54 1.72 5.71
N LEU A 133 -1.81 2.03 4.45
CA LEU A 133 -1.48 3.30 3.81
C LEU A 133 -2.76 4.07 3.56
N GLU A 134 -2.79 5.33 3.98
CA GLU A 134 -3.95 6.19 3.78
C GLU A 134 -3.53 7.58 3.30
N ASN A 135 -4.16 8.08 2.22
CA ASN A 135 -3.90 9.43 1.69
C ASN A 135 -2.41 9.67 1.41
N MET A 136 -1.80 8.78 0.63
CA MET A 136 -0.37 8.80 0.32
C MET A 136 -0.14 9.08 -1.17
N VAL A 137 1.00 9.69 -1.49
CA VAL A 137 1.48 9.87 -2.87
C VAL A 137 2.86 9.22 -3.01
N PHE A 138 3.02 8.38 -4.01
CA PHE A 138 4.31 7.77 -4.39
C PHE A 138 4.70 8.23 -5.79
N LYS A 139 5.78 8.98 -5.90
CA LYS A 139 6.18 9.60 -7.17
C LYS A 139 7.67 9.55 -7.44
N ASN A 140 8.05 9.30 -8.69
CA ASN A 140 9.44 9.32 -9.14
C ASN A 140 10.39 8.38 -8.36
N ASN A 141 9.87 7.26 -7.85
CA ASN A 141 10.68 6.24 -7.22
C ASN A 141 11.06 5.16 -8.24
N GLU A 142 12.18 4.47 -8.02
CA GLU A 142 12.48 3.26 -8.79
C GLU A 142 11.41 2.20 -8.52
N LYS A 143 11.07 1.96 -7.26
CA LYS A 143 9.90 1.16 -6.86
C LYS A 143 9.05 2.01 -5.92
N ALA A 144 7.76 2.20 -6.17
CA ALA A 144 6.91 2.90 -5.23
C ALA A 144 6.70 2.06 -3.97
N VAL A 145 6.22 0.83 -4.12
CA VAL A 145 6.04 -0.10 -3.01
C VAL A 145 6.52 -1.51 -3.37
N GLY A 146 7.45 -2.04 -2.57
CA GLY A 146 7.83 -3.45 -2.55
C GLY A 146 7.30 -4.12 -1.28
N ALA A 147 6.50 -5.17 -1.43
CA ALA A 147 5.87 -5.88 -0.33
C ALA A 147 6.19 -7.38 -0.38
N SER A 148 7.03 -7.85 0.55
CA SER A 148 7.41 -9.26 0.67
C SER A 148 6.79 -9.88 1.91
N ILE A 149 6.00 -10.94 1.74
CA ILE A 149 5.33 -11.66 2.84
C ILE A 149 4.57 -10.67 3.75
N THR A 150 3.96 -9.65 3.15
CA THR A 150 3.42 -8.48 3.86
C THR A 150 1.94 -8.35 3.59
N VAL A 151 1.12 -8.09 4.61
CA VAL A 151 -0.27 -7.67 4.42
C VAL A 151 -0.31 -6.15 4.29
N LEU A 152 -0.67 -5.67 3.11
CA LEU A 152 -0.71 -4.26 2.76
C LEU A 152 -2.13 -3.89 2.32
N THR A 153 -2.66 -2.88 2.98
CA THR A 153 -3.91 -2.23 2.59
C THR A 153 -3.63 -0.80 2.20
N MET A 154 -4.23 -0.36 1.10
CA MET A 154 -4.09 1.01 0.60
C MET A 154 -5.47 1.64 0.45
N LYS A 155 -5.60 2.88 0.93
CA LYS A 155 -6.79 3.69 0.75
C LYS A 155 -6.44 5.10 0.32
N ASN A 156 -7.08 5.59 -0.74
CA ASN A 156 -6.85 6.95 -1.25
C ASN A 156 -5.36 7.19 -1.58
N VAL A 157 -4.74 6.27 -2.31
CA VAL A 157 -3.30 6.34 -2.64
C VAL A 157 -3.12 6.66 -4.11
N LEU A 158 -2.22 7.59 -4.42
CA LEU A 158 -1.75 7.87 -5.76
C LEU A 158 -0.33 7.29 -5.95
N ILE A 159 -0.15 6.44 -6.96
CA ILE A 159 1.16 5.91 -7.36
C ILE A 159 1.42 6.33 -8.81
N CYS A 160 2.33 7.26 -9.03
CA CYS A 160 2.59 7.80 -10.36
C CYS A 160 4.05 8.01 -10.72
N GLN A 161 4.39 7.87 -12.01
CA GLN A 161 5.72 8.21 -12.53
C GLN A 161 6.87 7.42 -11.87
N ASN A 162 6.61 6.21 -11.37
CA ASN A 162 7.63 5.32 -10.82
C ASN A 162 8.10 4.32 -11.89
N SER A 163 9.31 3.78 -11.74
CA SER A 163 9.76 2.69 -12.62
C SER A 163 8.95 1.41 -12.37
N GLN A 164 8.48 1.18 -11.14
CA GLN A 164 7.55 0.11 -10.79
C GLN A 164 6.58 0.58 -9.70
N ALA A 165 5.27 0.40 -9.91
CA ALA A 165 4.25 0.89 -8.98
C ALA A 165 4.12 0.01 -7.74
N LEU A 166 3.86 -1.28 -7.93
CA LEU A 166 3.70 -2.24 -6.83
C LEU A 166 4.34 -3.57 -7.18
N ARG A 167 5.24 -4.04 -6.33
CA ARG A 167 5.76 -5.41 -6.39
C ARG A 167 5.31 -6.19 -5.17
N ASN A 168 4.52 -7.23 -5.41
CA ASN A 168 3.91 -8.06 -4.36
C ASN A 168 4.48 -9.48 -4.38
N TYR A 169 5.03 -9.95 -3.27
CA TYR A 169 5.46 -11.34 -3.08
C TYR A 169 4.57 -12.03 -2.04
N SER A 170 3.76 -12.97 -2.52
CA SER A 170 3.11 -14.04 -1.73
C SER A 170 2.00 -13.72 -0.76
N VAL A 171 1.51 -12.48 -0.70
CA VAL A 171 0.40 -12.12 0.19
C VAL A 171 -0.70 -11.36 -0.54
N HIS A 172 -1.90 -11.41 0.04
CA HIS A 172 -3.07 -10.69 -0.44
C HIS A 172 -2.99 -9.22 -0.08
N GLN A 173 -3.01 -8.36 -1.10
CA GLN A 173 -3.10 -6.91 -0.94
C GLN A 173 -4.48 -6.40 -1.33
N VAL A 174 -4.97 -5.42 -0.59
CA VAL A 174 -6.28 -4.79 -0.84
C VAL A 174 -6.08 -3.31 -1.12
N LEU A 175 -6.51 -2.87 -2.30
CA LEU A 175 -6.44 -1.50 -2.76
C LEU A 175 -7.87 -0.96 -2.89
N GLU A 176 -8.15 0.15 -2.20
CA GLU A 176 -9.43 0.85 -2.24
C GLU A 176 -9.21 2.32 -2.63
N ASN A 177 -9.91 2.79 -3.67
CA ASN A 177 -9.74 4.17 -4.15
C ASN A 177 -8.27 4.51 -4.43
N VAL A 178 -7.58 3.61 -5.13
CA VAL A 178 -6.16 3.76 -5.50
C VAL A 178 -6.05 4.09 -6.98
N VAL A 179 -5.19 5.06 -7.29
CA VAL A 179 -4.87 5.48 -8.66
C VAL A 179 -3.41 5.13 -8.96
N ILE A 180 -3.18 4.27 -9.95
CA ILE A 180 -1.85 3.87 -10.42
C ILE A 180 -1.70 4.31 -11.88
N ILE A 181 -0.92 5.38 -12.12
CA ILE A 181 -0.82 6.01 -13.44
C ILE A 181 0.59 6.35 -13.88
N ASP A 182 0.84 6.29 -15.18
CA ASP A 182 2.11 6.75 -15.78
C ASP A 182 3.37 6.10 -15.19
N ASN A 183 3.27 4.87 -14.66
CA ASN A 183 4.41 4.10 -14.22
C ASN A 183 4.95 3.26 -15.39
N LYS A 184 6.26 2.98 -15.39
CA LYS A 184 6.86 2.10 -16.40
C LYS A 184 6.36 0.66 -16.22
N GLU A 185 6.37 0.16 -14.99
CA GLU A 185 5.69 -1.08 -14.61
C GLU A 185 4.54 -0.77 -13.65
N SER A 186 3.36 -1.35 -13.89
CA SER A 186 2.20 -1.20 -13.01
C SER A 186 2.34 -2.11 -11.77
N ILE A 187 1.44 -3.09 -11.61
CA ILE A 187 1.48 -4.07 -10.54
C ILE A 187 2.14 -5.33 -11.07
N SER A 188 3.11 -5.86 -10.33
CA SER A 188 3.69 -7.18 -10.55
C SER A 188 3.53 -8.01 -9.28
N THR A 189 2.89 -9.16 -9.39
CA THR A 189 2.82 -10.14 -8.30
C THR A 189 3.70 -11.35 -8.60
N VAL A 190 4.14 -12.00 -7.53
CA VAL A 190 5.00 -13.18 -7.53
C VAL A 190 4.44 -14.17 -6.50
N ASP A 191 4.51 -15.47 -6.81
CA ASP A 191 4.30 -16.62 -5.91
C ASP A 191 3.09 -16.52 -4.98
N PHE A 192 1.90 -17.00 -5.35
CA PHE A 192 0.66 -16.92 -4.56
C PHE A 192 0.16 -15.50 -4.29
N GLY A 193 0.73 -14.49 -4.95
CA GLY A 193 0.33 -13.10 -4.79
C GLY A 193 -1.14 -12.86 -5.19
N ARG A 194 -1.88 -12.20 -4.32
CA ARG A 194 -3.29 -11.84 -4.58
C ARG A 194 -3.49 -10.34 -4.52
N ILE A 195 -4.33 -9.81 -5.40
CA ILE A 195 -4.67 -8.39 -5.42
C ILE A 195 -6.19 -8.26 -5.49
N THR A 196 -6.76 -7.46 -4.59
CA THR A 196 -8.14 -6.98 -4.68
C THR A 196 -8.14 -5.49 -4.96
N LEU A 197 -8.82 -5.09 -6.03
CA LEU A 197 -9.03 -3.71 -6.47
C LEU A 197 -10.49 -3.34 -6.24
N LYS A 198 -10.72 -2.22 -5.54
CA LYS A 198 -12.05 -1.66 -5.29
C LYS A 198 -12.04 -0.17 -5.59
N ASN A 199 -12.86 0.27 -6.54
CA ASN A 199 -12.91 1.68 -6.95
C ASN A 199 -11.52 2.21 -7.38
N CYS A 200 -10.72 1.38 -8.04
CA CYS A 200 -9.35 1.71 -8.42
C CYS A 200 -9.29 2.17 -9.89
N THR A 201 -8.28 2.98 -10.22
CA THR A 201 -7.93 3.30 -11.61
C THR A 201 -6.47 2.93 -11.85
N ILE A 202 -6.23 2.01 -12.79
CA ILE A 202 -4.90 1.61 -13.23
C ILE A 202 -4.82 1.93 -14.71
N ALA A 203 -4.19 3.05 -15.05
CA ALA A 203 -4.24 3.59 -16.41
C ALA A 203 -2.92 4.19 -16.86
N ASN A 204 -2.70 4.26 -18.17
CA ASN A 204 -1.52 4.87 -18.78
C ASN A 204 -0.15 4.31 -18.31
N ASN A 205 -0.10 3.18 -17.62
CA ASN A 205 1.17 2.52 -17.32
C ASN A 205 1.69 1.81 -18.59
N HIS A 206 3.00 1.60 -18.67
CA HIS A 206 3.59 0.96 -19.87
C HIS A 206 3.45 -0.57 -19.84
N SER A 207 3.30 -1.18 -18.66
CA SER A 207 3.06 -2.61 -18.50
C SER A 207 1.62 -2.92 -18.04
N PRO A 208 1.07 -4.10 -18.41
CA PRO A 208 -0.11 -4.66 -17.76
C PRO A 208 0.15 -4.94 -16.28
N ILE A 209 -0.91 -5.28 -15.55
CA ILE A 209 -0.80 -6.02 -14.29
C ILE A 209 -0.25 -7.40 -14.60
N GLN A 210 0.86 -7.76 -14.00
CA GLN A 210 1.55 -9.02 -14.23
C GLN A 210 1.40 -9.94 -13.02
N PHE A 211 0.94 -11.15 -13.29
CA PHE A 211 0.95 -12.25 -12.33
C PHE A 211 2.03 -13.23 -12.76
N ASN A 212 3.15 -13.21 -12.05
CA ASN A 212 4.26 -14.11 -12.27
C ASN A 212 4.15 -15.27 -11.27
N TYR A 213 4.27 -16.50 -11.75
CA TYR A 213 4.27 -17.70 -10.90
C TYR A 213 2.92 -18.01 -10.21
N TYR A 214 2.93 -19.08 -9.40
CA TYR A 214 1.81 -19.94 -9.04
C TYR A 214 0.62 -19.27 -8.34
N ARG A 215 -0.58 -19.84 -8.55
CA ARG A 215 -1.81 -19.62 -7.75
C ARG A 215 -2.11 -18.17 -7.38
N SER A 216 -1.87 -17.29 -8.33
CA SER A 216 -2.19 -15.88 -8.22
C SER A 216 -3.71 -15.64 -8.32
N ARG A 217 -4.20 -14.56 -7.71
CA ARG A 217 -5.63 -14.18 -7.78
C ARG A 217 -5.81 -12.69 -7.99
N LEU A 218 -6.73 -12.34 -8.89
CA LEU A 218 -7.22 -10.98 -9.05
C LEU A 218 -8.71 -10.89 -8.73
N GLU A 219 -9.07 -9.91 -7.93
CA GLU A 219 -10.45 -9.49 -7.74
C GLU A 219 -10.56 -8.01 -8.09
N CYS A 220 -11.42 -7.66 -9.05
CA CYS A 220 -11.52 -6.32 -9.61
C CYS A 220 -12.97 -5.84 -9.61
N TYR A 221 -13.28 -4.91 -8.71
CA TYR A 221 -14.63 -4.38 -8.55
C TYR A 221 -14.69 -2.88 -8.75
N ASN A 222 -15.66 -2.41 -9.53
CA ASN A 222 -15.91 -0.99 -9.78
C ASN A 222 -14.63 -0.24 -10.22
N SER A 223 -13.76 -0.89 -10.98
CA SER A 223 -12.41 -0.40 -11.25
C SER A 223 -12.14 -0.27 -12.74
N ILE A 224 -11.19 0.59 -13.09
CA ILE A 224 -10.79 0.87 -14.48
C ILE A 224 -9.38 0.36 -14.72
N LEU A 225 -9.20 -0.50 -15.72
CA LEU A 225 -7.91 -0.97 -16.23
C LEU A 225 -7.75 -0.49 -17.68
N TRP A 226 -6.87 0.49 -17.89
CA TRP A 226 -6.69 1.15 -19.19
C TRP A 226 -5.25 1.63 -19.41
N ASN A 227 -4.32 0.69 -19.45
CA ASN A 227 -2.90 0.95 -19.68
C ASN A 227 -2.61 1.24 -21.16
N LYS A 228 -1.33 1.57 -21.45
CA LYS A 228 -0.90 1.86 -22.83
C LYS A 228 -0.89 0.60 -23.69
N SER A 229 -0.64 -0.56 -23.08
CA SER A 229 -0.68 -1.87 -23.71
C SER A 229 -2.08 -2.23 -24.24
N ALA A 230 -2.16 -3.18 -25.17
CA ALA A 230 -3.43 -3.80 -25.57
C ALA A 230 -3.88 -4.88 -24.59
N VAL A 231 -2.92 -5.44 -23.84
CA VAL A 231 -3.12 -6.37 -22.73
C VAL A 231 -3.07 -5.56 -21.43
N GLU A 232 -4.10 -5.69 -20.61
CA GLU A 232 -4.24 -5.04 -19.30
C GLU A 232 -3.80 -5.94 -18.15
N ILE A 233 -3.97 -7.25 -18.32
CA ILE A 233 -3.59 -8.26 -17.33
C ILE A 233 -2.87 -9.39 -18.05
N ALA A 234 -1.71 -9.77 -17.55
CA ALA A 234 -0.89 -10.84 -18.10
C ALA A 234 -0.54 -11.86 -17.01
N PHE A 235 -0.86 -13.13 -17.27
CA PHE A 235 -0.41 -14.27 -16.46
C PHE A 235 0.82 -14.88 -17.12
N LEU A 236 1.99 -14.66 -16.50
CA LEU A 236 3.31 -14.97 -17.03
C LEU A 236 3.93 -16.17 -16.28
N TYR A 237 4.57 -17.08 -17.02
CA TYR A 237 5.02 -18.38 -16.53
C TYR A 237 6.50 -18.65 -16.81
N ASP A 238 7.13 -19.44 -15.94
CA ASP A 238 8.45 -20.06 -16.11
C ASP A 238 8.28 -21.58 -16.26
N GLN A 239 8.76 -22.16 -17.37
CA GLN A 239 8.52 -23.53 -17.85
C GLN A 239 9.02 -24.69 -16.96
N GLN A 240 9.52 -24.41 -15.75
CA GLN A 240 10.15 -25.43 -14.91
C GLN A 240 9.18 -26.26 -14.04
N TRP A 241 7.94 -25.83 -13.83
CA TRP A 241 7.04 -26.54 -12.91
C TRP A 241 5.61 -26.56 -13.44
N GLU A 242 5.07 -27.73 -13.79
CA GLU A 242 3.73 -27.97 -14.36
C GLU A 242 2.58 -27.62 -13.38
N LEU A 243 2.52 -26.39 -12.89
CA LEU A 243 1.58 -25.95 -11.86
C LEU A 243 0.78 -24.73 -12.36
N GLU A 244 -0.51 -24.69 -12.02
CA GLU A 244 -1.44 -23.64 -12.43
C GLU A 244 -1.03 -22.23 -11.92
N VAL A 245 -1.02 -21.25 -12.83
CA VAL A 245 -0.52 -19.89 -12.58
C VAL A 245 -1.52 -19.02 -11.81
N ALA A 246 -2.82 -19.24 -12.01
CA ALA A 246 -3.85 -18.45 -11.34
C ALA A 246 -5.03 -19.31 -10.89
N ASP A 247 -5.43 -19.12 -9.63
CA ASP A 247 -6.56 -19.84 -9.04
C ASP A 247 -7.88 -19.31 -9.61
N SER A 248 -8.01 -17.99 -9.76
CA SER A 248 -9.23 -17.35 -10.26
C SER A 248 -9.07 -15.84 -10.52
N CYS A 249 -9.87 -15.33 -11.44
CA CYS A 249 -10.05 -13.89 -11.68
C CYS A 249 -11.52 -13.52 -11.57
N PHE A 250 -11.83 -12.44 -10.84
CA PHE A 250 -13.18 -11.94 -10.65
C PHE A 250 -13.28 -10.50 -11.12
N PHE A 251 -14.30 -10.21 -11.93
CA PHE A 251 -14.60 -8.86 -12.38
C PHE A 251 -16.08 -8.55 -12.13
N GLY A 252 -16.37 -7.43 -11.47
CA GLY A 252 -17.74 -6.93 -11.35
C GLY A 252 -17.80 -5.42 -11.49
N ASN A 253 -18.69 -4.93 -12.36
CA ASN A 253 -18.86 -3.49 -12.66
C ASN A 253 -17.55 -2.76 -13.01
N SER A 254 -16.61 -3.45 -13.64
CA SER A 254 -15.27 -2.93 -13.95
C SER A 254 -15.10 -2.73 -15.46
N CYS A 255 -14.29 -1.75 -15.83
CA CYS A 255 -13.93 -1.51 -17.23
C CYS A 255 -12.51 -2.00 -17.47
N VAL A 256 -12.34 -2.94 -18.40
CA VAL A 256 -11.03 -3.43 -18.85
C VAL A 256 -10.89 -3.07 -20.32
N LYS A 257 -9.82 -2.36 -20.68
CA LYS A 257 -9.54 -2.04 -22.09
C LYS A 257 -9.49 -3.33 -22.91
N ASN A 258 -10.22 -3.34 -24.04
CA ASN A 258 -10.44 -4.51 -24.89
C ASN A 258 -11.25 -5.65 -24.22
N GLY A 259 -11.95 -5.36 -23.11
CA GLY A 259 -12.76 -6.31 -22.37
C GLY A 259 -11.99 -7.58 -22.03
N PHE A 260 -12.63 -8.73 -22.26
CA PHE A 260 -12.02 -10.04 -22.04
C PHE A 260 -10.73 -10.26 -22.87
N SER A 261 -10.65 -9.69 -24.08
CA SER A 261 -9.47 -9.80 -24.95
C SER A 261 -8.26 -9.00 -24.42
N GLY A 262 -8.46 -8.10 -23.46
CA GLY A 262 -7.39 -7.43 -22.73
C GLY A 262 -6.68 -8.32 -21.69
N ILE A 263 -7.10 -9.58 -21.53
CA ILE A 263 -6.50 -10.51 -20.56
C ILE A 263 -5.73 -11.60 -21.31
N SER A 264 -4.43 -11.70 -21.05
CA SER A 264 -3.52 -12.64 -21.71
C SER A 264 -3.08 -13.76 -20.77
N PHE A 265 -3.01 -14.97 -21.33
CA PHE A 265 -2.57 -16.19 -20.64
C PHE A 265 -1.50 -16.89 -21.47
N VAL A 266 -0.37 -17.23 -20.85
CA VAL A 266 0.70 -17.98 -21.53
C VAL A 266 0.38 -19.48 -21.57
N ILE A 267 -0.08 -20.07 -20.46
CA ILE A 267 -0.51 -21.48 -20.35
C ILE A 267 -1.65 -21.57 -19.32
N GLY A 268 -2.70 -22.32 -19.66
CA GLY A 268 -3.84 -22.54 -18.76
C GLY A 268 -4.70 -21.28 -18.61
N LYS A 269 -5.96 -21.34 -19.03
CA LYS A 269 -6.90 -20.26 -18.78
C LYS A 269 -7.45 -20.44 -17.36
N PRO A 270 -7.13 -19.55 -16.40
CA PRO A 270 -7.74 -19.63 -15.07
C PRO A 270 -9.26 -19.43 -15.19
N PRO A 271 -10.03 -19.92 -14.21
CA PRO A 271 -11.43 -19.57 -14.10
C PRO A 271 -11.60 -18.04 -14.03
N ILE A 272 -12.28 -17.47 -15.02
CA ILE A 272 -12.60 -16.04 -15.05
C ILE A 272 -14.10 -15.90 -14.86
N MET A 273 -14.47 -15.29 -13.74
CA MET A 273 -15.82 -14.88 -13.44
C MET A 273 -16.01 -13.43 -13.89
N TRP A 274 -16.55 -13.30 -15.11
CA TRP A 274 -16.95 -12.02 -15.69
C TRP A 274 -18.41 -11.74 -15.32
N LEU A 275 -18.62 -11.01 -14.22
CA LEU A 275 -19.96 -10.69 -13.73
C LEU A 275 -20.63 -9.62 -14.60
N THR A 276 -21.90 -9.32 -14.32
CA THR A 276 -22.64 -8.26 -15.02
C THR A 276 -22.02 -6.88 -14.80
N GLY A 277 -22.26 -5.95 -15.73
CA GLY A 277 -21.84 -4.55 -15.62
C GLY A 277 -20.38 -4.27 -15.99
N ASN A 278 -19.61 -5.29 -16.41
CA ASN A 278 -18.26 -5.08 -16.92
C ASN A 278 -18.28 -4.64 -18.40
N LEU A 279 -17.32 -3.79 -18.77
CA LEU A 279 -17.08 -3.30 -20.13
C LEU A 279 -15.67 -3.66 -20.61
#